data_AF-A0A7M4FJL5-F1
#
_entry.id   AF-A0A7M4FJL5-F1
#
_cell.length_a   1.000
_cell.length_b   1.000
_cell.length_c   1.000
_cell.angle_alpha   90.00
_cell.angle_beta   90.00
_cell.angle_gamma   90.00
#
_symmetry.space_group_name_H-M   'P 1'
#
loop_
_entity.id
_entity.type
_entity.pdbx_description
1 polymer ?
#
loop_
_entity_poly.entity_id
_entity_poly.type
_entity_poly.pdbx_seq_one_letter_code
_entity_poly.pdbx_strand_id
1 'polypeptide(L)'
;MAAPRRATQRAAPSTAPAAAGPGAAKASVAGVEEKLDVLTLVRLREQLKQQFMECSTVVDAGEESIPDQVMEEGLIEATVEELEREIEQAKISFQNKTLALHRVQIMDALRTKLRQNDDESKLILETIKRILMLSTAAMESQKQAREMEEKLNDIKRKRLSLKQAGEKKLLQIRTMKKKQKEELEGIEVGEMLKRIRRNLQKETEMTTLIQNIFQVVKPHTPLIKFPDRQSTPKPKIQETLQGRVPPLHGSAVPLSVGSKQPALENISPISRVQDVPDTSELVRTLPQKYRRKTMSDEEMEFIQRGGPE
;
A
#
# COMPACT_ATOMS: atom_id res chain seq x y z
N MET A 1 -61.53 22.39 -52.67
CA MET A 1 -60.10 22.71 -52.85
C MET A 1 -59.33 21.41 -52.64
N ALA A 2 -58.94 20.54 -53.60
CA ALA A 2 -58.51 20.63 -55.01
C ALA A 2 -57.37 21.65 -55.18
N ALA A 3 -56.13 21.36 -55.60
CA ALA A 3 -55.41 20.18 -56.15
C ALA A 3 -53.87 20.53 -56.10
N PRO A 4 -52.91 19.92 -56.86
CA PRO A 4 -52.48 18.51 -56.94
C PRO A 4 -50.93 18.25 -56.99
N ARG A 5 -50.59 16.95 -56.82
CA ARG A 5 -49.59 16.06 -57.47
C ARG A 5 -48.50 16.61 -58.42
N ARG A 6 -47.29 16.01 -58.34
CA ARG A 6 -46.57 15.50 -59.53
C ARG A 6 -45.66 14.31 -59.22
N ALA A 7 -45.83 13.25 -60.00
CA ALA A 7 -44.95 12.09 -60.14
C ALA A 7 -44.29 12.15 -61.51
N THR A 8 -43.06 11.66 -61.65
CA THR A 8 -42.51 11.30 -62.96
C THR A 8 -41.60 10.08 -62.83
N GLN A 9 -41.76 9.19 -63.81
CA GLN A 9 -41.26 7.82 -63.89
C GLN A 9 -40.33 7.72 -65.11
N ARG A 10 -39.39 6.77 -65.04
CA ARG A 10 -38.89 5.92 -66.16
C ARG A 10 -37.84 6.50 -67.14
N ALA A 11 -36.70 5.82 -67.28
CA ALA A 11 -36.44 4.81 -68.34
C ALA A 11 -34.93 4.55 -68.55
N ALA A 12 -34.52 3.28 -68.54
CA ALA A 12 -33.29 2.79 -69.19
C ALA A 12 -33.56 2.52 -70.68
N PRO A 13 -32.54 2.43 -71.54
CA PRO A 13 -32.07 1.08 -71.93
C PRO A 13 -30.56 0.91 -72.28
N SER A 14 -30.15 -0.36 -72.17
CA SER A 14 -29.06 -1.15 -72.79
C SER A 14 -28.31 -0.60 -74.03
N THR A 15 -26.97 -0.77 -74.09
CA THR A 15 -26.22 -1.58 -75.10
C THR A 15 -24.68 -1.48 -74.95
N ALA A 16 -23.97 -2.61 -74.99
CA ALA A 16 -22.55 -2.77 -75.40
C ALA A 16 -22.51 -3.08 -76.94
N PRO A 17 -21.38 -3.29 -77.67
CA PRO A 17 -19.97 -3.56 -77.29
C PRO A 17 -18.85 -3.00 -78.24
N ALA A 18 -17.60 -3.42 -78.00
CA ALA A 18 -16.54 -3.81 -78.97
C ALA A 18 -15.41 -2.84 -79.43
N ALA A 19 -14.18 -3.27 -79.08
CA ALA A 19 -12.98 -3.48 -79.91
C ALA A 19 -12.24 -2.31 -80.62
N ALA A 20 -10.94 -2.15 -80.30
CA ALA A 20 -9.79 -2.33 -81.23
C ALA A 20 -8.47 -1.81 -80.62
N GLY A 21 -7.40 -2.63 -80.65
CA GLY A 21 -5.99 -2.17 -80.57
C GLY A 21 -5.57 -1.48 -81.88
N PRO A 22 -4.27 -1.16 -82.16
CA PRO A 22 -3.03 -1.89 -81.83
C PRO A 22 -1.91 -0.91 -81.35
N GLY A 23 -0.63 -1.23 -81.13
CA GLY A 23 0.20 -2.37 -81.47
C GLY A 23 1.60 -2.17 -80.89
N ALA A 24 2.29 -3.29 -80.73
CA ALA A 24 3.65 -3.38 -80.22
C ALA A 24 4.69 -2.95 -81.26
N ALA A 25 5.74 -2.26 -80.80
CA ALA A 25 7.03 -2.21 -81.48
C ALA A 25 8.10 -2.80 -80.53
N LYS A 26 8.64 -3.95 -80.92
CA LYS A 26 9.78 -4.60 -80.26
C LYS A 26 11.08 -3.87 -80.62
N ALA A 27 11.94 -3.68 -79.63
CA ALA A 27 13.39 -3.67 -79.83
C ALA A 27 14.03 -4.58 -78.77
N SER A 28 14.43 -5.78 -79.21
CA SER A 28 15.43 -6.63 -78.57
C SER A 28 16.80 -5.94 -78.68
N VAL A 29 17.77 -6.03 -77.77
CA VAL A 29 18.54 -7.20 -77.33
C VAL A 29 19.49 -6.67 -76.24
N ALA A 30 19.71 -7.41 -75.15
CA ALA A 30 21.02 -7.76 -74.60
C ALA A 30 20.87 -8.16 -73.14
N GLY A 31 21.05 -9.45 -72.87
CA GLY A 31 21.07 -9.98 -71.52
C GLY A 31 22.28 -9.51 -70.75
N VAL A 32 22.05 -9.17 -69.48
CA VAL A 32 22.95 -9.55 -68.39
C VAL A 32 22.01 -10.08 -67.30
N GLU A 33 21.94 -11.40 -67.17
CA GLU A 33 21.49 -12.04 -65.93
C GLU A 33 22.48 -11.64 -64.83
N GLU A 34 22.25 -10.49 -64.20
CA GLU A 34 22.85 -10.21 -62.91
C GLU A 34 22.01 -10.97 -61.89
N LYS A 35 22.46 -12.19 -61.54
CA LYS A 35 21.88 -12.95 -60.43
C LYS A 35 21.87 -12.02 -59.23
N LEU A 36 20.69 -11.48 -58.89
CA LEU A 36 20.44 -10.79 -57.63
C LEU A 36 20.75 -11.79 -56.51
N ASP A 37 21.99 -11.71 -56.03
CA ASP A 37 22.53 -12.57 -55.01
C ASP A 37 21.66 -12.45 -53.76
N VAL A 38 21.24 -13.57 -53.16
CA VAL A 38 20.34 -13.59 -51.99
C VAL A 38 20.89 -12.70 -50.87
N LEU A 39 22.21 -12.61 -50.78
CA LEU A 39 22.95 -11.73 -49.87
C LEU A 39 22.69 -10.23 -50.14
N THR A 40 22.53 -9.80 -51.39
CA THR A 40 22.18 -8.41 -51.73
C THR A 40 20.74 -8.09 -51.33
N LEU A 41 19.81 -9.03 -51.50
CA LEU A 41 18.41 -8.84 -51.10
C LEU A 41 18.25 -8.83 -49.57
N VAL A 42 18.99 -9.67 -48.85
CA VAL A 42 19.04 -9.66 -47.38
C VAL A 42 19.62 -8.34 -46.87
N ARG A 43 20.66 -7.80 -47.51
CA ARG A 43 21.21 -6.47 -47.17
C ARG A 43 20.20 -5.36 -47.41
N LEU A 44 19.48 -5.38 -48.53
CA LEU A 44 18.41 -4.42 -48.83
C LEU A 44 17.26 -4.50 -47.82
N ARG A 45 16.86 -5.71 -47.43
CA ARG A 45 15.85 -5.92 -46.37
C ARG A 45 16.32 -5.35 -45.04
N GLU A 46 17.57 -5.59 -44.65
CA GLU A 46 18.10 -5.08 -43.39
C GLU A 46 18.25 -3.55 -43.45
N GLN A 47 18.64 -2.98 -44.59
CA GLN A 47 18.65 -1.54 -44.82
C GLN A 47 17.26 -0.92 -44.74
N LEU A 48 16.25 -1.53 -45.35
CA LEU A 48 14.88 -1.04 -45.30
C LEU A 48 14.30 -1.15 -43.89
N LYS A 49 14.62 -2.22 -43.17
CA LYS A 49 14.25 -2.39 -41.77
C LYS A 49 14.95 -1.36 -40.89
N GLN A 50 16.22 -1.10 -41.13
CA GLN A 50 16.99 -0.07 -40.43
C GLN A 50 16.42 1.32 -40.69
N GLN A 51 16.09 1.64 -41.95
CA GLN A 51 15.42 2.88 -42.34
C GLN A 51 14.03 3.02 -41.69
N PHE A 52 13.27 1.93 -41.63
CA PHE A 52 11.98 1.92 -40.97
C PHE A 52 12.11 2.16 -39.47
N MET A 53 13.10 1.53 -38.82
CA MET A 53 13.42 1.77 -37.41
C MET A 53 13.91 3.20 -37.16
N GLU A 54 14.73 3.77 -38.05
CA GLU A 54 15.18 5.16 -37.99
C GLU A 54 14.02 6.13 -38.12
N CYS A 55 13.12 5.94 -39.10
CA CYS A 55 11.91 6.75 -39.22
C CYS A 55 10.99 6.59 -38.00
N SER A 56 10.81 5.37 -37.50
CA SER A 56 9.99 5.10 -36.33
C SER A 56 10.55 5.80 -35.09
N THR A 57 11.86 5.69 -34.85
CA THR A 57 12.51 6.36 -33.70
C THR A 57 12.53 7.87 -33.84
N VAL A 58 12.57 8.43 -35.05
CA VAL A 58 12.44 9.89 -35.28
C VAL A 58 11.01 10.36 -35.02
N VAL A 59 10.00 9.55 -35.36
CA VAL A 59 8.60 9.84 -35.02
C VAL A 59 8.41 9.76 -33.50
N ASP A 60 8.85 8.68 -32.85
CA ASP A 60 8.73 8.49 -31.40
C ASP A 60 9.51 9.57 -30.61
N ALA A 61 10.71 9.95 -31.06
CA ALA A 61 11.48 11.03 -30.44
C ALA A 61 10.88 12.43 -30.72
N GLY A 62 10.13 12.58 -31.82
CA GLY A 62 9.37 13.78 -32.12
C GLY A 62 8.09 13.88 -31.28
N GLU A 63 7.47 12.74 -30.97
CA GLU A 63 6.28 12.58 -30.13
C GLU A 63 6.50 13.08 -28.70
N GLU A 64 7.72 12.96 -28.15
CA GLU A 64 8.08 13.55 -26.85
C GLU A 64 8.27 15.08 -26.86
N SER A 65 8.19 15.78 -28.01
CA SER A 65 8.69 17.16 -28.13
C SER A 65 7.72 18.22 -28.68
N ILE A 66 6.45 17.91 -28.94
CA ILE A 66 5.44 18.91 -29.31
C ILE A 66 4.40 19.05 -28.18
N PRO A 67 4.55 20.05 -27.28
CA PRO A 67 3.57 20.31 -26.23
C PRO A 67 2.14 20.51 -26.76
N ASP A 68 2.01 21.11 -27.96
CA ASP A 68 0.71 21.37 -28.58
C ASP A 68 -0.04 20.10 -28.99
N GLN A 69 0.66 19.02 -29.39
CA GLN A 69 0.03 17.79 -29.85
C GLN A 69 -0.44 16.90 -28.68
N VAL A 70 0.32 16.87 -27.58
CA VAL A 70 -0.08 16.22 -26.32
C VAL A 70 -1.22 16.98 -25.63
N MET A 71 -1.24 18.31 -25.69
CA MET A 71 -2.37 19.09 -25.19
C MET A 71 -3.63 18.96 -26.06
N GLU A 72 -3.47 18.84 -27.38
CA GLU A 72 -4.59 18.59 -28.30
C GLU A 72 -5.14 17.17 -28.14
N GLU A 73 -4.29 16.16 -27.94
CA GLU A 73 -4.71 14.80 -27.60
C GLU A 73 -5.44 14.74 -26.26
N GLY A 74 -4.94 15.40 -25.21
CA GLY A 74 -5.66 15.50 -23.93
C GLY A 74 -6.97 16.28 -24.03
N LEU A 75 -7.06 17.27 -24.92
CA LEU A 75 -8.31 17.96 -25.23
C LEU A 75 -9.28 17.04 -25.98
N ILE A 76 -8.79 16.26 -26.94
CA ILE A 76 -9.58 15.25 -27.65
C ILE A 76 -10.09 14.20 -26.68
N GLU A 77 -9.22 13.65 -25.81
CA GLU A 77 -9.59 12.69 -24.78
C GLU A 77 -10.65 13.26 -23.84
N ALA A 78 -10.47 14.49 -23.34
CA ALA A 78 -11.47 15.16 -22.51
C ALA A 78 -12.81 15.39 -23.25
N THR A 79 -12.77 15.71 -24.56
CA THR A 79 -14.01 15.84 -25.36
C THR A 79 -14.69 14.49 -25.61
N VAL A 80 -13.92 13.42 -25.79
CA VAL A 80 -14.44 12.06 -25.93
C VAL A 80 -15.10 11.63 -24.64
N GLU A 81 -14.45 11.81 -23.49
CA GLU A 81 -15.03 11.50 -22.19
C GLU A 81 -16.31 12.32 -21.92
N GLU A 82 -16.35 13.59 -22.33
CA GLU A 82 -17.57 14.42 -22.19
C GLU A 82 -18.70 13.89 -23.08
N LEU A 83 -18.41 13.55 -24.34
CA LEU A 83 -19.39 12.95 -25.24
C LEU A 83 -19.89 11.60 -24.71
N GLU A 84 -19.02 10.78 -24.12
CA GLU A 84 -19.41 9.52 -23.48
C GLU A 84 -20.35 9.76 -22.29
N ARG A 85 -20.04 10.75 -21.45
CA ARG A 85 -20.93 11.18 -20.35
C ARG A 85 -22.27 11.67 -20.89
N GLU A 86 -22.28 12.50 -21.93
CA GLU A 86 -23.50 13.01 -22.56
C GLU A 86 -24.35 11.89 -23.16
N ILE A 87 -23.73 10.91 -23.83
CA ILE A 87 -24.41 9.75 -24.40
C ILE A 87 -25.04 8.91 -23.29
N GLU A 88 -24.29 8.59 -22.23
CA GLU A 88 -24.83 7.77 -21.14
C GLU A 88 -25.94 8.52 -20.39
N GLN A 89 -25.78 9.83 -20.18
CA GLN A 89 -26.82 10.68 -19.61
C GLN A 89 -28.06 10.75 -20.52
N ALA A 90 -27.88 10.87 -21.83
CA ALA A 90 -28.97 10.88 -22.81
C ALA A 90 -29.71 9.54 -22.85
N LYS A 91 -28.98 8.43 -22.73
CA LYS A 91 -29.55 7.07 -22.65
C LYS A 91 -30.36 6.87 -21.37
N ILE A 92 -29.82 7.27 -20.21
CA ILE A 92 -30.56 7.27 -18.94
C ILE A 92 -31.82 8.15 -19.04
N SER A 93 -31.68 9.34 -19.62
CA SER A 93 -32.79 10.28 -19.84
C SER A 93 -33.87 9.69 -20.75
N PHE A 94 -33.49 9.06 -21.86
CA PHE A 94 -34.41 8.40 -22.78
C PHE A 94 -35.16 7.24 -22.11
N GLN A 95 -34.45 6.39 -21.36
CA GLN A 95 -35.07 5.29 -20.61
C GLN A 95 -36.06 5.81 -19.56
N ASN A 96 -35.68 6.86 -18.81
CA ASN A 96 -36.55 7.48 -17.80
C ASN A 96 -37.80 8.10 -18.44
N LYS A 97 -37.66 8.81 -19.56
CA LYS A 97 -38.80 9.39 -20.30
C LYS A 97 -39.73 8.32 -20.86
N THR A 98 -39.17 7.24 -21.41
CA THR A 98 -39.95 6.10 -21.93
C THR A 98 -40.70 5.41 -20.79
N LEU A 99 -40.05 5.20 -19.65
CA LEU A 99 -40.68 4.62 -18.47
C LEU A 99 -41.81 5.52 -17.92
N ALA A 100 -41.59 6.83 -17.87
CA ALA A 100 -42.61 7.80 -17.47
C ALA A 100 -43.83 7.76 -18.42
N LEU A 101 -43.59 7.72 -19.73
CA LEU A 101 -44.65 7.60 -20.73
C LEU A 101 -45.45 6.30 -20.57
N HIS A 102 -44.77 5.15 -20.46
CA HIS A 102 -45.42 3.86 -20.23
C HIS A 102 -46.26 3.87 -18.94
N ARG A 103 -45.75 4.48 -17.85
CA ARG A 103 -46.50 4.63 -16.59
C ARG A 103 -47.76 5.46 -16.78
N VAL A 104 -47.70 6.56 -17.53
CA VAL A 104 -48.87 7.41 -17.82
C VAL A 104 -49.90 6.64 -18.65
N GLN A 105 -49.46 5.91 -19.68
CA GLN A 105 -50.35 5.11 -20.53
C GLN A 105 -51.04 3.98 -19.75
N ILE A 106 -50.28 3.23 -18.94
CA ILE A 106 -50.83 2.16 -18.10
C ILE A 106 -51.80 2.74 -17.07
N MET A 107 -51.46 3.87 -16.43
CA MET A 107 -52.33 4.53 -15.47
C MET A 107 -53.66 4.98 -16.11
N ASP A 108 -53.62 5.48 -17.34
CA ASP A 108 -54.82 5.89 -18.05
C ASP A 108 -55.72 4.71 -18.44
N ALA A 109 -55.12 3.63 -18.95
CA ALA A 109 -55.81 2.38 -19.24
C ALA A 109 -56.43 1.78 -17.96
N LEU A 110 -55.66 1.75 -16.87
CA LEU A 110 -56.11 1.26 -15.56
C LEU A 110 -57.27 2.11 -15.02
N ARG A 111 -57.19 3.45 -15.11
CA ARG A 111 -58.27 4.35 -14.71
C ARG A 111 -59.53 4.11 -15.53
N THR A 112 -59.39 3.88 -16.82
CA THR A 112 -60.52 3.56 -17.71
C THR A 112 -61.15 2.23 -17.31
N LYS A 113 -60.34 1.23 -16.93
CA LYS A 113 -60.82 -0.05 -16.41
C LYS A 113 -61.56 0.12 -15.09
N LEU A 114 -61.00 0.81 -14.10
CA LEU A 114 -61.66 1.02 -12.80
C LEU A 114 -63.01 1.77 -12.92
N ARG A 115 -63.24 2.55 -13.97
CA ARG A 115 -64.54 3.19 -14.22
C ARG A 115 -65.65 2.20 -14.61
N GLN A 116 -65.30 0.99 -15.06
CA GLN A 116 -66.26 -0.03 -15.48
C GLN A 116 -67.02 -0.63 -14.29
N ASN A 117 -66.48 -0.50 -13.05
CA ASN A 117 -67.11 -0.93 -11.79
C ASN A 117 -67.62 -2.39 -11.78
N ASP A 118 -67.07 -3.23 -12.65
CA ASP A 118 -67.28 -4.67 -12.67
C ASP A 118 -66.53 -5.36 -11.52
N ASP A 119 -66.75 -6.67 -11.35
CA ASP A 119 -66.09 -7.43 -10.28
C ASP A 119 -64.57 -7.51 -10.47
N GLU A 120 -64.09 -7.48 -11.73
CA GLU A 120 -62.67 -7.35 -12.04
C GLU A 120 -62.08 -6.02 -11.55
N SER A 121 -62.77 -4.90 -11.78
CA SER A 121 -62.37 -3.56 -11.29
C SER A 121 -62.26 -3.53 -9.76
N LYS A 122 -63.20 -4.19 -9.06
CA LYS A 122 -63.15 -4.31 -7.59
C LYS A 122 -61.95 -5.13 -7.13
N LEU A 123 -61.66 -6.26 -7.78
CA LEU A 123 -60.51 -7.10 -7.48
C LEU A 123 -59.18 -6.36 -7.72
N ILE A 124 -59.10 -5.61 -8.82
CA ILE A 124 -57.95 -4.76 -9.15
C ILE A 124 -57.76 -3.70 -8.06
N LEU A 125 -58.82 -3.00 -7.65
CA LEU A 125 -58.75 -1.96 -6.62
C LEU A 125 -58.28 -2.51 -5.27
N GLU A 126 -58.82 -3.65 -4.83
CA GLU A 126 -58.40 -4.30 -3.58
C GLU A 126 -56.94 -4.74 -3.65
N THR A 127 -56.49 -5.22 -4.82
CA THR A 127 -55.08 -5.56 -5.05
C THR A 127 -54.18 -4.34 -4.98
N ILE A 128 -54.56 -3.23 -5.61
CA ILE A 128 -53.84 -1.95 -5.52
C ILE A 128 -53.74 -1.47 -4.06
N LYS A 129 -54.82 -1.60 -3.30
CA LYS A 129 -54.83 -1.25 -1.87
C LYS A 129 -53.83 -2.08 -1.08
N ARG A 130 -53.78 -3.40 -1.29
CA ARG A 130 -52.78 -4.28 -0.66
C ARG A 130 -51.35 -3.90 -1.06
N ILE A 131 -51.11 -3.64 -2.34
CA ILE A 131 -49.80 -3.19 -2.83
C ILE A 131 -49.38 -1.88 -2.15
N LEU A 132 -50.30 -0.93 -2.01
CA LEU A 132 -50.03 0.35 -1.37
C LEU A 132 -49.71 0.20 0.12
N MET A 133 -50.43 -0.66 0.84
CA MET A 133 -50.10 -0.96 2.24
C MET A 133 -48.70 -1.58 2.37
N LEU A 134 -48.38 -2.54 1.50
CA LEU A 134 -47.06 -3.20 1.50
C LEU A 134 -45.93 -2.23 1.13
N SER A 135 -46.11 -1.40 0.11
CA SER A 135 -45.09 -0.43 -0.32
C SER A 135 -44.87 0.66 0.74
N THR A 136 -45.93 1.08 1.43
CA THR A 136 -45.83 2.02 2.56
C THR A 136 -45.02 1.41 3.70
N ALA A 137 -45.33 0.18 4.12
CA ALA A 137 -44.57 -0.53 5.15
C ALA A 137 -43.10 -0.77 4.74
N ALA A 138 -42.84 -1.07 3.47
CA ALA A 138 -41.49 -1.21 2.95
C ALA A 138 -40.70 0.11 2.98
N MET A 139 -41.33 1.24 2.61
CA MET A 139 -40.72 2.56 2.69
C MET A 139 -40.40 2.96 4.14
N GLU A 140 -41.29 2.67 5.08
CA GLU A 140 -41.06 2.92 6.50
C GLU A 140 -39.90 2.08 7.03
N SER A 141 -39.86 0.80 6.69
CA SER A 141 -38.75 -0.10 7.04
C SER A 141 -37.42 0.38 6.47
N GLN A 142 -37.39 0.82 5.21
CA GLN A 142 -36.20 1.38 4.58
C GLN A 142 -35.76 2.69 5.23
N LYS A 143 -36.71 3.54 5.65
CA LYS A 143 -36.42 4.77 6.39
C LYS A 143 -35.79 4.45 7.75
N GLN A 144 -36.34 3.49 8.49
CA GLN A 144 -35.78 3.06 9.78
C GLN A 144 -34.38 2.47 9.62
N ALA A 145 -34.14 1.68 8.57
CA ALA A 145 -32.81 1.14 8.27
C ALA A 145 -31.78 2.26 8.07
N ARG A 146 -32.10 3.29 7.29
CA ARG A 146 -31.23 4.47 7.08
C ARG A 146 -30.95 5.22 8.38
N GLU A 147 -31.96 5.41 9.23
CA GLU A 147 -31.78 6.08 10.52
C GLU A 147 -30.85 5.27 11.46
N MET A 148 -31.00 3.95 11.49
CA MET A 148 -30.14 3.08 12.28
C MET A 148 -28.71 3.04 11.75
N GLU A 149 -28.53 3.07 10.42
CA GLU A 149 -27.22 3.18 9.78
C GLU A 149 -26.51 4.49 10.15
N GLU A 150 -27.24 5.61 10.17
CA GLU A 150 -26.70 6.90 10.60
C GLU A 150 -26.24 6.87 12.06
N LYS A 151 -27.07 6.32 12.97
CA LYS A 151 -26.71 6.13 14.39
C LYS A 151 -25.48 5.23 14.55
N LEU A 152 -25.36 4.18 13.75
CA LEU A 152 -24.20 3.30 13.75
C LEU A 152 -22.94 4.05 13.31
N ASN A 153 -23.04 4.88 12.28
CA ASN A 153 -21.94 5.69 11.79
C ASN A 153 -21.49 6.74 12.82
N ASP A 154 -22.42 7.34 13.57
CA ASP A 154 -22.10 8.20 14.71
C ASP A 154 -21.32 7.48 15.80
N ILE A 155 -21.74 6.26 16.15
CA ILE A 155 -21.04 5.44 17.15
C ILE A 155 -19.63 5.09 16.64
N LYS A 156 -19.48 4.73 15.37
CA LYS A 156 -18.17 4.45 14.75
C LYS A 156 -17.26 5.68 14.83
N ARG A 157 -17.76 6.88 14.51
CA ARG A 157 -17.02 8.14 14.64
C ARG A 157 -16.58 8.39 16.08
N LYS A 158 -17.51 8.30 17.05
CA LYS A 158 -17.22 8.50 18.49
C LYS A 158 -16.18 7.50 19.00
N ARG A 159 -16.30 6.22 18.63
CA ARG A 159 -15.34 5.17 19.00
C ARG A 159 -13.94 5.46 18.45
N LEU A 160 -13.86 5.93 17.20
CA LEU A 160 -12.59 6.31 16.59
C LEU A 160 -11.94 7.47 17.34
N SER A 161 -12.69 8.54 17.62
CA SER A 161 -12.18 9.69 18.39
C SER A 161 -11.71 9.27 19.78
N LEU A 162 -12.45 8.38 20.46
CA LEU A 162 -12.06 7.86 21.77
C LEU A 162 -10.77 7.04 21.69
N LYS A 163 -10.61 6.19 20.67
CA LYS A 163 -9.39 5.41 20.44
C LYS A 163 -8.18 6.33 20.25
N GLN A 164 -8.31 7.35 19.40
CA GLN A 164 -7.26 8.34 19.16
C GLN A 164 -6.90 9.13 20.44
N ALA A 165 -7.90 9.53 21.23
CA ALA A 165 -7.67 10.20 22.51
C ALA A 165 -6.95 9.30 23.52
N GLY A 166 -7.32 8.02 23.57
CA GLY A 166 -6.68 7.00 24.40
C GLY A 166 -5.21 6.80 24.02
N GLU A 167 -4.92 6.68 22.72
CA GLU A 167 -3.56 6.56 22.20
C GLU A 167 -2.69 7.77 22.57
N LYS A 168 -3.22 8.99 22.42
CA LYS A 168 -2.52 10.22 22.83
C LYS A 168 -2.20 10.24 24.33
N LYS A 169 -3.18 9.88 25.18
CA LYS A 169 -2.97 9.80 26.64
C LYS A 169 -1.94 8.73 27.01
N LEU A 170 -1.98 7.57 26.37
CA LEU A 170 -1.03 6.50 26.63
C LEU A 170 0.39 6.91 26.24
N LEU A 171 0.54 7.61 25.11
CA LEU A 171 1.82 8.17 24.69
C LEU A 171 2.34 9.19 25.71
N GLN A 172 1.48 10.09 26.20
CA GLN A 172 1.81 11.05 27.25
C GLN A 172 2.30 10.34 28.52
N ILE A 173 1.58 9.31 29.00
CA ILE A 173 1.97 8.52 30.17
C ILE A 173 3.34 7.88 29.96
N ARG A 174 3.59 7.29 28.78
CA ARG A 174 4.88 6.67 28.45
C ARG A 174 6.01 7.70 28.50
N THR A 175 5.80 8.88 27.93
CA THR A 175 6.79 9.97 27.93
C THR A 175 7.07 10.47 29.34
N MET A 176 6.02 10.70 30.15
CA MET A 176 6.18 11.13 31.54
C MET A 176 6.91 10.08 32.38
N LYS A 177 6.57 8.80 32.24
CA LYS A 177 7.24 7.70 32.95
C LYS A 177 8.71 7.60 32.57
N LYS A 178 9.04 7.79 31.28
CA LYS A 178 10.43 7.83 30.81
C LYS A 178 11.19 9.00 31.46
N LYS A 179 10.61 10.20 31.44
CA LYS A 179 11.19 11.39 32.06
C LYS A 179 11.42 11.22 33.57
N GLN A 180 10.45 10.67 34.30
CA GLN A 180 10.62 10.39 35.73
C GLN A 180 11.75 9.40 36.01
N LYS A 181 11.91 8.39 35.15
CA LYS A 181 13.01 7.42 35.28
C LYS A 181 14.37 8.11 35.04
N GLU A 182 14.47 8.93 33.99
CA GLU A 182 15.68 9.71 33.71
C GLU A 182 16.02 10.70 34.84
N GLU A 183 15.02 11.35 35.43
CA GLU A 183 15.19 12.23 36.58
C GLU A 183 15.68 11.47 37.82
N LEU A 184 15.14 10.28 38.11
CA LEU A 184 15.58 9.43 39.21
C LEU A 184 17.05 8.99 39.02
N GLU A 185 17.39 8.49 37.83
CA GLU A 185 18.76 8.10 37.48
C GLU A 185 19.72 9.30 37.59
N GLY A 186 19.29 10.50 37.18
CA GLY A 186 20.07 11.73 37.33
C GLY A 186 20.35 12.11 38.79
N ILE A 187 19.36 11.94 39.69
CA ILE A 187 19.53 12.19 41.12
C ILE A 187 20.51 11.18 41.73
N GLU A 188 20.37 9.88 41.44
CA GLU A 188 21.25 8.83 41.94
C GLU A 188 22.71 9.06 41.51
N VAL A 189 22.93 9.42 40.24
CA VAL A 189 24.25 9.79 39.72
C VAL A 189 24.78 11.03 40.44
N GLY A 190 23.93 12.04 40.68
CA GLY A 190 24.30 13.24 41.42
C GLY A 190 24.72 12.95 42.87
N GLU A 191 24.03 12.06 43.56
CA GLU A 191 24.40 11.61 44.91
C GLU A 191 25.71 10.83 44.94
N MET A 192 25.92 9.95 43.94
CA MET A 192 27.18 9.23 43.76
C MET A 192 28.35 10.21 43.55
N LEU A 193 28.17 11.23 42.71
CA LEU A 193 29.18 12.25 42.46
C LEU A 193 29.54 13.02 43.75
N LYS A 194 28.54 13.36 44.57
CA LYS A 194 28.75 14.00 45.88
C LYS A 194 29.53 13.11 46.85
N ARG A 195 29.33 11.78 46.83
CA ARG A 195 30.14 10.84 47.63
C ARG A 195 31.60 10.83 47.17
N ILE A 196 31.84 10.69 45.87
CA ILE A 196 33.19 10.68 45.30
C ILE A 196 33.94 11.97 45.63
N ARG A 197 33.30 13.14 45.48
CA ARG A 197 33.91 14.43 45.80
C ARG A 197 34.34 14.54 47.26
N ARG A 198 33.52 14.07 48.21
CA ARG A 198 33.85 14.07 49.64
C ARG A 198 35.05 13.18 49.95
N ASN A 199 35.11 11.99 49.34
CA ASN A 199 36.24 11.09 49.52
C ASN A 199 37.54 11.71 48.98
N LEU A 200 37.49 12.26 47.76
CA LEU A 200 38.64 12.94 47.16
C LEU A 200 39.13 14.12 48.01
N GLN A 201 38.22 14.88 48.60
CA GLN A 201 38.57 15.98 49.50
C GLN A 201 39.32 15.49 50.75
N LYS A 202 38.81 14.43 51.40
CA LYS A 202 39.48 13.81 52.56
C LYS A 202 40.88 13.30 52.21
N GLU A 203 41.03 12.64 51.06
CA GLU A 203 42.34 12.17 50.57
C GLU A 203 43.30 13.34 50.31
N THR A 204 42.79 14.47 49.79
CA THR A 204 43.60 15.69 49.56
C THR A 204 44.07 16.33 50.87
N GLU A 205 43.16 16.45 51.85
CA GLU A 205 43.46 16.95 53.19
C GLU A 205 44.51 16.07 53.88
N MET A 206 44.33 14.75 53.84
CA MET A 206 45.30 13.78 54.38
C MET A 206 46.66 13.90 53.69
N THR A 207 46.69 13.99 52.35
CA THR A 207 47.93 14.16 51.59
C THR A 207 48.64 15.46 51.96
N THR A 208 47.89 16.54 52.17
CA THR A 208 48.44 17.83 52.57
C THR A 208 49.00 17.77 53.99
N LEU A 209 48.32 17.09 54.93
CA LEU A 209 48.84 16.85 56.28
C LEU A 209 50.14 16.05 56.24
N ILE A 210 50.18 14.96 55.47
CA ILE A 210 51.39 14.17 55.24
C ILE A 210 52.49 15.07 54.68
N GLN A 211 52.22 15.80 53.59
CA GLN A 211 53.18 16.71 52.96
C GLN A 211 53.70 17.77 53.95
N ASN A 212 52.84 18.31 54.82
CA ASN A 212 53.24 19.27 55.85
C ASN A 212 54.14 18.63 56.92
N ILE A 213 53.83 17.41 57.39
CA ILE A 213 54.68 16.67 58.33
C ILE A 213 56.06 16.41 57.72
N PHE A 214 56.10 15.93 56.47
CA PHE A 214 57.36 15.67 55.75
C PHE A 214 58.16 16.95 55.44
N GLN A 215 57.55 18.14 55.40
CA GLN A 215 58.27 19.41 55.29
C GLN A 215 58.83 19.90 56.64
N VAL A 216 58.10 19.68 57.75
CA VAL A 216 58.56 20.04 59.11
C VAL A 216 59.70 19.14 59.56
N VAL A 217 59.62 17.84 59.24
CA VAL A 217 60.73 16.90 59.41
C VAL A 217 61.65 17.07 58.21
N LYS A 218 62.54 18.09 58.23
CA LYS A 218 63.65 18.14 57.27
C LYS A 218 64.34 16.77 57.29
N PRO A 219 64.41 16.03 56.18
CA PRO A 219 65.17 14.79 56.17
C PRO A 219 66.61 15.18 56.46
N HIS A 220 67.11 14.83 57.64
CA HIS A 220 68.54 14.88 57.89
C HIS A 220 69.11 13.70 57.11
N THR A 221 69.39 13.92 55.83
CA THR A 221 70.16 13.01 55.00
C THR A 221 71.62 13.21 55.37
N PRO A 222 72.27 12.31 56.14
CA PRO A 222 73.71 12.25 56.07
C PRO A 222 74.05 11.88 54.62
N LEU A 223 74.80 12.73 53.93
CA LEU A 223 75.43 12.39 52.66
C LEU A 223 76.39 11.23 52.91
N ILE A 224 75.90 9.99 52.85
CA ILE A 224 76.80 8.84 52.69
C ILE A 224 77.32 8.94 51.26
N LYS A 225 78.56 9.38 51.13
CA LYS A 225 79.27 9.46 49.86
C LYS A 225 79.62 8.03 49.44
N PHE A 226 78.77 7.43 48.62
CA PHE A 226 79.08 6.14 48.04
C PHE A 226 80.23 6.30 47.03
N PRO A 227 81.29 5.48 47.10
CA PRO A 227 82.33 5.46 46.09
C PRO A 227 81.75 5.11 44.71
N ASP A 228 82.18 5.85 43.69
CA ASP A 228 81.75 5.65 42.31
C ASP A 228 82.05 4.22 41.84
N ARG A 229 81.03 3.49 41.38
CA ARG A 229 81.14 2.09 40.96
C ARG A 229 81.28 2.01 39.44
N GLN A 230 82.44 2.41 38.93
CA GLN A 230 82.80 2.26 37.51
C GLN A 230 83.41 0.88 37.16
N SER A 231 83.30 -0.13 38.04
CA SER A 231 83.62 -1.52 37.66
C SER A 231 82.53 -2.49 38.10
N THR A 232 81.58 -2.70 37.20
CA THR A 232 80.59 -3.78 37.28
C THR A 232 81.26 -5.16 37.18
N PRO A 233 80.66 -6.17 37.81
CA PRO A 233 80.15 -7.26 36.98
C PRO A 233 78.62 -7.37 37.13
N LYS A 234 77.90 -7.33 36.00
CA LYS A 234 76.44 -7.55 35.95
C LYS A 234 76.11 -9.00 36.31
N PRO A 235 75.28 -9.29 37.32
CA PRO A 235 74.74 -10.63 37.51
C PRO A 235 73.59 -10.87 36.52
N LYS A 236 73.72 -11.97 35.78
CA LYS A 236 72.75 -12.50 34.81
C LYS A 236 71.77 -13.36 35.60
N ILE A 237 70.49 -12.99 35.63
CA ILE A 237 69.47 -13.81 36.30
C ILE A 237 68.54 -14.36 35.23
N GLN A 238 68.77 -15.64 34.94
CA GLN A 238 67.87 -16.55 34.28
C GLN A 238 66.65 -16.84 35.17
N GLU A 239 65.58 -17.20 34.47
CA GLU A 239 64.32 -17.78 34.94
C GLU A 239 64.48 -18.75 36.12
N THR A 240 63.57 -18.68 37.10
CA THR A 240 62.58 -19.72 37.43
C THR A 240 61.95 -19.50 38.81
N LEU A 241 60.73 -20.02 38.97
CA LEU A 241 59.92 -20.22 40.19
C LEU A 241 58.79 -19.22 40.51
N GLN A 242 57.70 -19.40 39.75
CA GLN A 242 56.37 -19.78 40.26
C GLN A 242 55.91 -19.19 41.62
N GLY A 243 55.12 -18.13 41.54
CA GLY A 243 54.19 -17.69 42.59
C GLY A 243 52.75 -17.68 42.04
N ARG A 244 51.98 -18.67 42.49
CA ARG A 244 50.59 -19.00 42.18
C ARG A 244 49.59 -17.88 42.54
N VAL A 245 48.81 -17.38 41.57
CA VAL A 245 47.59 -16.59 41.80
C VAL A 245 46.47 -17.11 40.87
N PRO A 246 45.26 -17.43 41.36
CA PRO A 246 44.10 -17.70 40.52
C PRO A 246 43.33 -16.41 40.19
N PRO A 247 42.91 -16.19 38.93
CA PRO A 247 41.86 -15.23 38.58
C PRO A 247 40.47 -15.90 38.70
N LEU A 248 39.56 -15.33 39.50
CA LEU A 248 38.15 -15.71 39.42
C LEU A 248 37.50 -15.00 38.23
N HIS A 249 36.91 -15.83 37.35
CA HIS A 249 36.13 -15.44 36.18
C HIS A 249 34.92 -14.57 36.56
N GLY A 250 34.84 -13.39 35.95
CA GLY A 250 33.63 -12.58 35.85
C GLY A 250 32.69 -13.14 34.79
N SER A 251 31.41 -13.18 35.13
CA SER A 251 30.27 -13.68 34.35
C SER A 251 29.97 -12.85 33.10
N ALA A 252 29.25 -13.50 32.19
CA ALA A 252 29.05 -13.25 30.77
C ALA A 252 28.09 -12.08 30.38
N VAL A 253 28.51 -11.32 29.34
CA VAL A 253 27.83 -11.01 28.04
C VAL A 253 26.51 -10.18 28.06
N PRO A 254 26.15 -9.38 27.01
CA PRO A 254 26.82 -9.05 25.74
C PRO A 254 27.01 -7.55 25.43
N LEU A 255 27.96 -7.26 24.52
CA LEU A 255 27.94 -6.07 23.67
C LEU A 255 27.64 -6.45 22.21
N SER A 256 26.92 -5.52 21.59
CA SER A 256 26.49 -5.39 20.21
C SER A 256 27.62 -5.41 19.17
N VAL A 257 27.31 -5.85 17.95
CA VAL A 257 27.42 -5.11 16.66
C VAL A 257 27.51 -6.10 15.49
N GLY A 258 26.68 -5.90 14.46
CA GLY A 258 26.81 -6.60 13.18
C GLY A 258 25.67 -6.30 12.21
N SER A 259 25.77 -5.17 11.50
CA SER A 259 24.84 -4.69 10.48
C SER A 259 24.99 -5.40 9.11
N LYS A 260 23.88 -5.82 8.50
CA LYS A 260 23.57 -5.66 7.05
C LYS A 260 22.14 -6.16 6.73
N GLN A 261 21.32 -5.31 6.11
CA GLN A 261 20.02 -5.63 5.49
C GLN A 261 20.19 -5.85 3.96
N PRO A 262 19.13 -6.05 3.16
CA PRO A 262 18.36 -7.29 3.01
C PRO A 262 18.30 -7.74 1.52
N ALA A 263 17.94 -8.99 1.26
CA ALA A 263 17.47 -9.39 -0.08
C ALA A 263 16.35 -10.43 0.07
N LEU A 264 15.29 -10.20 -0.69
CA LEU A 264 14.08 -11.01 -0.80
C LEU A 264 14.40 -12.37 -1.41
N GLU A 265 13.73 -13.45 -0.98
CA GLU A 265 13.00 -14.40 -1.85
C GLU A 265 12.45 -15.63 -1.09
N ASN A 266 11.23 -16.02 -1.48
CA ASN A 266 10.64 -17.37 -1.51
C ASN A 266 10.28 -18.18 -0.23
N ILE A 267 8.99 -18.09 0.13
CA ILE A 267 7.95 -19.16 0.27
C ILE A 267 8.33 -20.58 0.81
N SER A 268 7.61 -20.96 1.90
CA SER A 268 7.25 -22.31 2.44
C SER A 268 8.15 -23.02 3.48
N PRO A 269 7.61 -23.94 4.33
CA PRO A 269 6.33 -23.95 5.03
C PRO A 269 6.47 -24.12 6.57
N ILE A 270 5.34 -23.85 7.25
CA ILE A 270 4.99 -24.08 8.67
C ILE A 270 5.95 -25.01 9.43
N SER A 271 6.67 -24.42 10.39
CA SER A 271 7.30 -25.15 11.50
C SER A 271 6.18 -25.69 12.39
N ARG A 272 5.91 -27.01 12.28
CA ARG A 272 5.09 -27.76 13.22
C ARG A 272 5.87 -27.86 14.53
N VAL A 273 5.69 -26.87 15.41
CA VAL A 273 6.00 -27.03 16.83
C VAL A 273 5.02 -28.08 17.36
N GLN A 274 5.59 -29.13 17.94
CA GLN A 274 4.87 -30.25 18.52
C GLN A 274 4.33 -29.81 19.88
N ASP A 275 3.31 -28.95 19.88
CA ASP A 275 2.61 -28.57 21.09
C ASP A 275 1.57 -29.64 21.44
N VAL A 276 1.47 -29.92 22.74
CA VAL A 276 0.49 -30.82 23.36
C VAL A 276 -0.89 -30.57 22.76
N PRO A 277 -1.64 -31.60 22.30
CA PRO A 277 -2.94 -31.39 21.71
C PRO A 277 -3.86 -30.72 22.74
N ASP A 278 -4.38 -29.55 22.37
CA ASP A 278 -5.38 -28.81 23.14
C ASP A 278 -6.61 -29.70 23.36
N THR A 279 -6.64 -30.38 24.49
CA THR A 279 -7.77 -31.21 24.90
C THR A 279 -8.84 -30.31 25.47
N SER A 280 -10.11 -30.57 25.14
CA SER A 280 -11.26 -29.75 25.53
C SER A 280 -11.36 -29.54 27.04
N GLU A 281 -10.85 -30.48 27.84
CA GLU A 281 -10.71 -30.43 29.30
C GLU A 281 -9.76 -29.30 29.76
N LEU A 282 -8.60 -29.12 29.12
CA LEU A 282 -7.66 -28.04 29.44
C LEU A 282 -8.24 -26.66 29.11
N VAL A 283 -9.09 -26.58 28.09
CA VAL A 283 -9.81 -25.35 27.74
C VAL A 283 -10.92 -25.04 28.75
N ARG A 284 -11.43 -26.05 29.49
CA ARG A 284 -12.44 -25.85 30.55
C ARG A 284 -11.87 -25.23 31.83
N THR A 285 -10.60 -25.47 32.12
CA THR A 285 -9.95 -24.96 33.34
C THR A 285 -9.51 -23.50 33.23
N LEU A 286 -9.51 -22.93 32.01
CA LEU A 286 -9.19 -21.53 31.78
C LEU A 286 -10.35 -20.59 32.19
N PRO A 287 -10.06 -19.45 32.85
CA PRO A 287 -11.08 -18.46 33.16
C PRO A 287 -11.82 -17.99 31.90
N GLN A 288 -13.14 -17.77 32.02
CA GLN A 288 -14.05 -17.54 30.88
C GLN A 288 -13.61 -16.41 29.94
N LYS A 289 -12.95 -15.37 30.46
CA LYS A 289 -12.42 -14.24 29.68
C LYS A 289 -11.29 -14.60 28.70
N TYR A 290 -10.62 -15.74 28.90
CA TYR A 290 -9.54 -16.25 28.06
C TYR A 290 -9.98 -17.43 27.19
N ARG A 291 -11.23 -17.90 27.35
CA ARG A 291 -11.80 -18.97 26.55
C ARG A 291 -12.29 -18.41 25.22
N ARG A 292 -11.86 -18.99 24.12
CA ARG A 292 -12.47 -18.70 22.81
C ARG A 292 -13.92 -19.16 22.85
N LYS A 293 -14.84 -18.34 22.33
CA LYS A 293 -16.23 -18.76 22.17
C LYS A 293 -16.27 -19.91 21.18
N THR A 294 -17.07 -20.93 21.49
CA THR A 294 -17.38 -21.99 20.53
C THR A 294 -18.09 -21.37 19.34
N MET A 295 -17.55 -21.59 18.15
CA MET A 295 -18.17 -21.14 16.89
C MET A 295 -19.47 -21.92 16.68
N SER A 296 -20.52 -21.24 16.23
CA SER A 296 -21.77 -21.90 15.83
C SER A 296 -21.63 -22.56 14.45
N ASP A 297 -22.47 -23.55 14.15
CA ASP A 297 -22.43 -24.25 12.86
C ASP A 297 -22.75 -23.29 11.70
N GLU A 298 -23.65 -22.33 11.91
CA GLU A 298 -23.98 -21.27 10.96
C GLU A 298 -22.80 -20.32 10.69
N GLU A 299 -22.02 -19.99 11.74
CA GLU A 299 -20.83 -19.14 11.61
C GLU A 299 -19.68 -19.88 10.91
N MET A 300 -19.54 -21.18 11.16
CA MET A 300 -18.60 -22.03 10.42
C MET A 300 -18.97 -22.10 8.93
N GLU A 301 -20.25 -22.24 8.60
CA GLU A 301 -20.72 -22.27 7.21
C GLU A 301 -20.55 -20.89 6.53
N PHE A 302 -20.79 -19.80 7.25
CA PHE A 302 -20.57 -18.43 6.76
C PHE A 302 -19.09 -18.15 6.45
N ILE A 303 -18.19 -18.60 7.33
CA ILE A 303 -16.74 -18.46 7.13
C ILE A 303 -16.27 -19.34 5.97
N GLN A 304 -16.78 -20.57 5.85
CA GLN A 304 -16.43 -21.47 4.74
C GLN A 304 -16.94 -20.97 3.38
N ARG A 305 -18.10 -20.31 3.34
CA ARG A 305 -18.65 -19.68 2.11
C ARG A 305 -17.99 -18.36 1.73
N GLY A 306 -17.14 -17.79 2.60
CA GLY A 306 -16.42 -16.55 2.31
C GLY A 306 -17.26 -15.28 2.46
N GLY A 307 -18.42 -15.34 3.13
CA GLY A 307 -19.32 -14.22 3.36
C GLY A 307 -20.66 -14.32 2.63
N PRO A 308 -21.48 -13.26 2.64
CA PRO A 308 -22.79 -13.25 2.00
C PRO A 308 -22.65 -13.02 0.48
N GLU A 309 -23.43 -13.76 -0.30
CA GLU A 309 -23.64 -13.49 -1.75
C GLU A 309 -24.45 -12.21 -1.98
#